data_AF-A0A920TRK5-F1
#
_entry.id   AF-A0A920TRK5-F1
#
_cell.length_a   1.000
_cell.length_b   1.000
_cell.length_c   1.000
_cell.angle_alpha   90.00
_cell.angle_beta   90.00
_cell.angle_gamma   90.00
#
_symmetry.space_group_name_H-M   'P 1'
#
loop_
_entity.id
_entity.type
_entity.pdbx_description
1 polymer ?
#
loop_
_entity_poly.entity_id
_entity_poly.type
_entity_poly.pdbx_seq_one_letter_code
_entity_poly.pdbx_strand_id
1 'polypeptide(L)'
;MSERTGFFLHPSSSLHDTGWGHPEHQGRLRALASSVGNDLLMLHGHVEQMGAADGVAHDLLLVHTEDHVEQVQAACQRAENEDSIIAIDPDTKVSSQSWDAALGSVGSANFCNQSSRSR
;
A
#
# COMPACT_ATOMS: atom_id res chain seq x y z
N MET A 1 -24.74 -16.40 -7.19
CA MET A 1 -23.26 -16.47 -7.25
C MET A 1 -22.76 -16.38 -5.82
N SER A 2 -21.79 -17.20 -5.41
CA SER A 2 -21.19 -17.02 -4.07
C SER A 2 -20.44 -15.70 -4.06
N GLU A 3 -20.78 -14.81 -3.13
CA GLU A 3 -19.97 -13.61 -2.85
C GLU A 3 -18.56 -14.07 -2.50
N ARG A 4 -17.55 -13.52 -3.17
CA ARG A 4 -16.12 -13.79 -2.91
C ARG A 4 -15.47 -12.48 -2.51
N THR A 5 -14.67 -12.53 -1.46
CA THR A 5 -13.90 -11.40 -0.95
C THR A 5 -12.50 -11.42 -1.57
N GLY A 6 -12.09 -10.32 -2.20
CA GLY A 6 -10.73 -10.15 -2.69
C GLY A 6 -9.80 -9.68 -1.57
N PHE A 7 -8.64 -10.32 -1.44
CA PHE A 7 -7.57 -9.92 -0.54
C PHE A 7 -6.38 -9.38 -1.34
N PHE A 8 -6.09 -8.09 -1.17
CA PHE A 8 -5.02 -7.38 -1.87
C PHE A 8 -3.93 -6.97 -0.89
N LEU A 9 -2.68 -7.29 -1.22
CA LEU A 9 -1.52 -6.84 -0.47
C LEU A 9 -0.37 -6.66 -1.46
N HIS A 10 0.03 -5.41 -1.69
CA HIS A 10 1.12 -5.11 -2.60
C HIS A 10 2.48 -5.50 -1.96
N PRO A 11 3.43 -6.11 -2.70
CA PRO A 11 4.72 -6.50 -2.14
C PRO A 11 5.49 -5.34 -1.49
N SER A 12 5.44 -4.16 -2.10
CA SER A 12 6.12 -2.96 -1.58
C SER A 12 5.50 -2.41 -0.30
N SER A 13 4.23 -2.72 0.02
CA SER A 13 3.59 -2.23 1.24
C SER A 13 4.36 -2.66 2.49
N SER A 14 4.93 -3.86 2.49
CA SER A 14 5.72 -4.38 3.61
C SER A 14 7.13 -3.79 3.73
N LEU A 15 7.55 -2.95 2.77
CA LEU A 15 8.85 -2.29 2.72
C LEU A 15 8.77 -0.81 3.16
N HIS A 16 7.56 -0.30 3.41
CA HIS A 16 7.35 1.05 3.95
C HIS A 16 7.77 1.09 5.42
N ASP A 17 8.99 1.56 5.68
CA ASP A 17 9.57 1.63 7.01
C ASP A 17 9.32 2.99 7.66
N THR A 18 8.47 3.01 8.69
CA THR A 18 8.19 4.20 9.51
C THR A 18 9.13 4.32 10.72
N GLY A 19 10.07 3.40 10.87
CA GLY A 19 11.04 3.35 11.95
C GLY A 19 10.55 2.63 13.20
N TRP A 20 11.51 2.33 14.08
CA TRP A 20 11.27 1.58 15.30
C TRP A 20 10.28 2.29 16.24
N GLY A 21 9.35 1.53 16.81
CA GLY A 21 8.37 2.03 17.79
C GLY A 21 7.23 2.86 17.20
N HIS A 22 7.18 3.08 15.88
CA HIS A 22 6.06 3.77 15.25
C HIS A 22 4.79 2.89 15.25
N PRO A 23 3.60 3.41 15.57
CA PRO A 23 2.35 2.63 15.55
C PRO A 23 2.02 2.02 14.18
N GLU A 24 2.48 2.62 13.09
CA GLU A 24 2.28 2.15 11.71
C GLU A 24 3.43 1.29 11.17
N HIS A 25 4.19 0.65 12.07
CA HIS A 25 5.33 -0.18 11.71
C HIS A 25 5.01 -1.29 10.68
N GLN A 26 5.88 -1.46 9.69
CA GLN A 26 5.78 -2.43 8.58
C GLN A 26 5.48 -3.88 9.00
N GLY A 27 5.90 -4.27 10.21
CA GLY A 27 5.64 -5.58 10.80
C GLY A 27 4.15 -5.92 10.92
N ARG A 28 3.26 -4.92 10.96
CA ARG A 28 1.80 -5.11 10.95
C ARG A 28 1.33 -5.81 9.68
N LEU A 29 1.84 -5.41 8.52
CA LEU A 29 1.48 -6.00 7.23
C LEU A 29 2.06 -7.40 7.07
N ARG A 30 3.28 -7.64 7.56
CA ARG A 30 3.87 -8.98 7.57
C ARG A 30 3.06 -9.94 8.46
N ALA A 31 2.65 -9.49 9.65
CA ALA A 31 1.81 -10.28 10.55
C ALA A 31 0.45 -10.59 9.93
N LEU A 32 -0.17 -9.60 9.28
CA LEU A 32 -1.44 -9.77 8.58
C LEU A 32 -1.32 -10.76 7.42
N ALA A 33 -0.31 -10.61 6.57
CA ALA A 33 -0.03 -11.53 5.47
C ALA A 33 0.17 -12.97 5.94
N SER A 34 0.92 -13.16 7.04
CA SER A 34 1.15 -14.47 7.63
C SER A 34 -0.14 -15.08 8.22
N SER A 35 -0.96 -14.28 8.91
CA SER A 35 -2.22 -14.76 9.49
C SER A 35 -3.19 -15.18 8.39
N VAL A 36 -3.40 -14.31 7.40
CA VAL A 36 -4.28 -14.62 6.27
C VAL A 36 -3.75 -15.83 5.52
N GLY A 37 -2.43 -15.88 5.23
CA GLY A 37 -1.79 -17.00 4.55
C GLY A 37 -2.00 -18.35 5.23
N ASN A 38 -1.94 -18.40 6.57
CA ASN A 38 -2.20 -19.61 7.33
C ASN A 38 -3.67 -20.06 7.22
N ASP A 39 -4.59 -19.10 7.16
CA ASP A 39 -6.04 -19.37 7.10
C ASP A 39 -6.57 -19.51 5.66
N LEU A 40 -5.77 -19.17 4.63
CA LEU A 40 -6.20 -19.18 3.22
C LEU A 40 -6.76 -20.54 2.78
N LEU A 41 -6.22 -21.65 3.30
CA LEU A 41 -6.74 -22.99 3.01
C LEU A 41 -8.15 -23.20 3.58
N MET A 42 -8.46 -22.66 4.75
CA MET A 42 -9.80 -22.70 5.34
C MET A 42 -10.74 -21.67 4.70
N LEU A 43 -10.20 -20.58 4.18
CA LEU A 43 -10.94 -19.51 3.50
C LEU A 43 -11.12 -19.78 1.99
N HIS A 44 -10.64 -20.92 1.49
CA HIS A 44 -10.69 -21.24 0.07
C HIS A 44 -12.14 -21.24 -0.46
N GLY A 45 -12.38 -20.48 -1.53
CA GLY A 45 -13.72 -20.28 -2.11
C GLY A 45 -14.53 -19.12 -1.49
N HIS A 46 -14.05 -18.53 -0.39
CA HIS A 46 -14.63 -17.34 0.25
C HIS A 46 -13.72 -16.11 0.15
N VAL A 47 -12.40 -16.29 0.32
CA VAL A 47 -11.40 -15.23 0.16
C VAL A 47 -10.37 -15.66 -0.88
N GLU A 48 -10.07 -14.77 -1.82
CA GLU A 48 -9.06 -15.00 -2.86
C GLU A 48 -7.98 -13.93 -2.78
N GLN A 49 -6.72 -14.34 -2.72
CA GLN A 49 -5.61 -13.40 -2.87
C GLN A 49 -5.52 -12.96 -4.32
N MET A 50 -5.54 -11.66 -4.54
CA MET A 50 -5.56 -11.05 -5.86
C MET A 50 -4.41 -10.05 -6.00
N GLY A 51 -3.84 -9.99 -7.21
CA GLY A 51 -2.90 -8.93 -7.59
C GLY A 51 -3.64 -7.78 -8.27
N ALA A 52 -3.10 -6.58 -8.13
CA ALA A 52 -3.47 -5.42 -8.91
C ALA A 52 -2.21 -4.84 -9.56
N ALA A 53 -2.37 -4.15 -10.69
CA ALA A 53 -1.30 -3.33 -11.22
C ALA A 53 -1.04 -2.15 -10.28
N ASP A 54 0.18 -1.63 -10.30
CA ASP A 54 0.50 -0.38 -9.63
C ASP A 54 -0.36 0.76 -10.18
N GLY A 55 -0.74 1.67 -9.29
CA GLY A 55 -1.30 2.95 -9.68
C GLY A 55 -0.23 3.80 -10.39
N VAL A 56 -0.70 4.81 -11.12
CA VAL A 56 0.15 5.85 -11.68
C VAL A 56 -0.01 7.14 -10.89
N ALA A 57 0.94 8.07 -11.01
CA ALA A 57 0.85 9.38 -10.34
C ALA A 57 -0.48 10.10 -10.64
N HIS A 58 -1.04 9.91 -11.84
CA HIS A 58 -2.36 10.46 -12.20
C HIS A 58 -3.50 9.95 -11.31
N ASP A 59 -3.43 8.73 -10.81
CA ASP A 59 -4.45 8.18 -9.92
C ASP A 59 -4.50 8.92 -8.57
N LEU A 60 -3.35 9.39 -8.09
CA LEU A 60 -3.26 10.21 -6.88
C LEU A 60 -3.93 11.59 -7.10
N LEU A 61 -3.79 12.16 -8.29
CA LEU A 61 -4.35 13.46 -8.66
C LEU A 61 -5.89 13.46 -8.77
N LEU A 62 -6.52 12.30 -8.72
CA LEU A 62 -7.99 12.21 -8.62
C LEU A 62 -8.52 12.84 -7.33
N VAL A 63 -7.69 12.94 -6.29
CA VAL A 63 -8.09 13.42 -4.96
C VAL A 63 -7.09 14.42 -4.37
N HIS A 64 -5.81 14.34 -4.74
CA HIS A 64 -4.74 15.18 -4.20
C HIS A 64 -4.33 16.28 -5.19
N THR A 65 -3.77 17.38 -4.66
CA THR A 65 -3.15 18.44 -5.49
C THR A 65 -1.80 17.98 -6.02
N GLU A 66 -1.38 18.54 -7.16
CA GLU A 66 -0.05 18.31 -7.75
C GLU A 66 1.06 18.63 -6.74
N ASP A 67 1.01 19.82 -6.13
CA ASP A 67 1.98 20.24 -5.10
C ASP A 67 2.13 19.22 -3.96
N HIS A 68 1.03 18.61 -3.51
CA HIS A 68 1.08 17.64 -2.41
C HIS A 68 1.74 16.33 -2.85
N VAL A 69 1.39 15.84 -4.04
CA VAL A 69 1.97 14.62 -4.61
C VAL A 69 3.47 14.81 -4.83
N GLU A 70 3.89 15.95 -5.37
CA GLU A 70 5.30 16.29 -5.57
C GLU A 70 6.07 16.38 -4.24
N GLN A 71 5.50 16.98 -3.21
CA GLN A 71 6.12 17.05 -1.87
C GLN A 71 6.37 15.67 -1.28
N VAL A 72 5.39 14.76 -1.36
CA VAL A 72 5.53 13.39 -0.86
C VAL A 72 6.56 12.61 -1.68
N GLN A 73 6.52 12.72 -3.01
CA GLN A 73 7.48 12.06 -3.90
C GLN A 73 8.91 12.54 -3.63
N ALA A 74 9.10 13.86 -3.48
CA ALA A 74 10.40 14.44 -3.15
C ALA A 74 10.90 13.99 -1.78
N ALA A 75 10.01 13.85 -0.78
CA ALA A 75 10.39 13.31 0.53
C ALA A 75 10.83 11.84 0.43
N CYS A 76 10.15 11.01 -0.36
CA CYS A 76 10.56 9.62 -0.60
C CYS A 76 11.91 9.54 -1.32
N GLN A 77 12.13 10.39 -2.33
CA GLN A 77 13.41 10.45 -3.05
C GLN A 77 14.57 10.89 -2.14
N ARG A 78 14.32 11.84 -1.24
CA ARG A 78 15.31 12.22 -0.24
C ARG A 78 15.60 11.08 0.74
N ALA A 79 14.57 10.35 1.18
CA ALA A 79 14.73 9.19 2.05
C ALA A 79 15.61 8.11 1.39
N GLU A 80 15.43 7.87 0.10
CA GLU A 80 16.29 6.99 -0.71
C GLU A 80 17.72 7.52 -0.82
N ASN A 81 17.91 8.79 -1.17
CA ASN A 81 19.23 9.38 -1.33
C ASN A 81 20.04 9.43 -0.02
N GLU A 82 19.36 9.63 1.11
CA GLU A 82 19.96 9.75 2.44
C GLU A 82 20.03 8.40 3.18
N ASP A 83 19.48 7.31 2.60
CA ASP A 83 19.28 6.01 3.25
C ASP A 83 18.71 6.14 4.68
N SER A 84 17.64 6.95 4.78
CA SER A 84 17.08 7.35 6.07
C SER A 84 15.56 7.49 6.03
N ILE A 85 14.95 7.57 7.22
CA ILE A 85 13.52 7.83 7.36
C ILE A 85 13.30 9.32 7.52
N ILE A 86 12.44 9.88 6.68
CA ILE A 86 12.09 11.30 6.68
C ILE A 86 10.69 11.49 7.27
N ALA A 87 10.58 12.37 8.26
CA ALA A 87 9.29 12.82 8.75
C ALA A 87 8.79 13.99 7.88
N ILE A 88 7.62 13.81 7.25
CA ILE A 88 6.92 14.89 6.53
C ILE A 88 6.17 15.77 7.54
N ASP A 89 5.59 15.13 8.55
CA ASP A 89 4.94 15.75 9.70
C ASP A 89 5.13 14.84 10.95
N PRO A 90 4.60 15.19 12.14
CA PRO A 90 4.80 14.39 13.36
C PRO A 90 4.36 12.92 13.28
N ASP A 91 3.32 12.62 12.49
CA ASP A 91 2.73 11.28 12.38
C ASP A 91 3.04 10.60 11.04
N THR A 92 3.47 11.37 10.02
CA THR A 92 3.77 10.84 8.69
C THR A 92 5.28 10.71 8.47
N LYS A 93 5.75 9.47 8.38
CA LYS A 93 7.14 9.13 8.05
C LYS A 93 7.23 8.37 6.74
N VAL A 94 8.27 8.63 5.97
CA VAL A 94 8.54 7.94 4.71
C VAL A 94 9.98 7.41 4.68
N SER A 95 10.14 6.19 4.18
CA SER A 95 11.39 5.59 3.72
C SER A 95 11.44 5.53 2.19
N SER A 96 12.57 5.05 1.66
CA SER A 96 12.83 4.84 0.23
C SER A 96 11.73 4.09 -0.54
N GLN A 97 11.08 3.08 0.07
CA GLN A 97 10.03 2.29 -0.62
C GLN A 97 8.60 2.83 -0.42
N SER A 98 8.45 3.96 0.26
CA SER A 98 7.12 4.51 0.57
C SER A 98 6.36 4.92 -0.67
N TRP A 99 7.06 5.41 -1.70
CA TRP A 99 6.44 5.80 -2.95
C TRP A 99 5.83 4.61 -3.68
N ASP A 100 6.59 3.52 -3.85
CA ASP A 100 6.08 2.29 -4.45
C ASP A 100 4.97 1.66 -3.62
N ALA A 101 5.06 1.74 -2.29
CA ALA A 101 3.98 1.28 -1.40
C ALA A 101 2.69 2.10 -1.62
N ALA A 102 2.79 3.41 -1.80
CA ALA A 102 1.65 4.28 -2.06
C ALA A 102 1.02 3.97 -3.42
N LEU A 103 1.82 3.85 -4.49
CA LEU A 103 1.32 3.51 -5.83
C LEU A 103 0.66 2.13 -5.88
N GLY A 104 1.27 1.12 -5.24
CA GLY A 104 0.67 -0.22 -5.17
C GLY A 104 -0.64 -0.24 -4.36
N SER A 105 -0.75 0.59 -3.33
CA SER A 105 -1.97 0.74 -2.53
C SER A 105 -3.10 1.37 -3.35
N VAL A 106 -2.81 2.44 -4.09
CA VAL A 106 -3.79 3.12 -4.96
C VAL A 106 -4.21 2.22 -6.13
N GLY A 107 -3.27 1.53 -6.77
CA GLY A 107 -3.56 0.57 -7.83
C GLY A 107 -4.51 -0.54 -7.36
N SER A 108 -4.29 -1.07 -6.16
CA SER A 108 -5.17 -2.05 -5.52
C SER A 108 -6.58 -1.51 -5.27
N ALA A 109 -6.69 -0.28 -4.75
CA ALA A 109 -7.98 0.38 -4.50
C ALA A 109 -8.76 0.63 -5.81
N ASN A 110 -8.08 1.11 -6.85
CA ASN A 110 -8.68 1.35 -8.17
C ASN A 110 -9.17 0.05 -8.82
N PHE A 111 -8.37 -1.01 -8.77
CA PHE A 111 -8.77 -2.32 -9.27
C PHE A 111 -10.03 -2.84 -8.58
N CYS A 112 -10.10 -2.71 -7.25
CA CYS A 112 -11.27 -3.10 -6.47
C CYS A 112 -12.53 -2.34 -6.91
N ASN A 113 -12.44 -1.02 -7.10
CA ASN A 113 -13.56 -0.18 -7.54
C ASN A 113 -14.02 -0.51 -8.98
N GLN A 114 -13.10 -0.84 -9.89
CA GLN A 114 -13.47 -1.23 -11.26
C GLN A 114 -14.12 -2.62 -11.30
N SER A 115 -13.61 -3.55 -10.48
CA SER A 115 -14.12 -4.92 -10.38
C SER A 115 -15.50 -5.00 -9.73
N SER A 116 -15.85 -4.06 -8.85
CA SER A 116 -17.17 -3.98 -8.23
C SER A 116 -18.23 -3.36 -9.15
N ARG A 117 -17.85 -2.43 -10.03
CA ARG A 117 -18.76 -1.80 -11.01
C ARG A 117 -19.08 -2.67 -12.23
N SER A 118 -18.26 -3.68 -12.49
CA SER A 118 -18.40 -4.61 -13.60
C SER A 118 -19.21 -5.87 -13.24
N ARG A 119 -19.66 -5.98 -11.99
CA ARG A 119 -20.63 -6.98 -11.51
C ARG A 119 -22.02 -6.36 -11.40
#